data_AF-E0UMU8-F1
#
_entry.id   AF-E0UMU8-F1
#
_cell.length_a   1.000
_cell.length_b   1.000
_cell.length_c   1.000
_cell.angle_alpha   90.00
_cell.angle_beta   90.00
_cell.angle_gamma   90.00
#
_symmetry.space_group_name_H-M   'P 1'
#
loop_
_entity.id
_entity.type
_entity.pdbx_description
1 polymer ?
#
loop_
_entity_poly.entity_id
_entity_poly.type
_entity_poly.pdbx_seq_one_letter_code
_entity_poly.pdbx_strand_id
1 'polypeptide(L)' 'MTVSGATVARPKVTVYFNPDVYEWLNAKAEREIRSIANCVEYLVTKAKEQEEASQKSSEEET' A
#
# COMPACT_ATOMS: atom_id res chain seq x y z
N MET A 1 37.25 -3.39 6.16
CA MET A 1 36.43 -3.38 4.92
C MET A 1 35.00 -3.07 5.33
N THR A 2 34.56 -1.83 5.16
CA THR A 2 33.19 -1.39 5.43
C THR A 2 32.29 -1.89 4.29
N VAL A 3 31.29 -2.69 4.63
CA VAL A 3 30.35 -3.26 3.66
C VAL A 3 29.55 -2.11 3.06
N SER A 4 29.93 -1.65 1.87
CA SER A 4 29.18 -0.67 1.09
C SER A 4 27.74 -1.17 0.91
N GLY A 5 26.78 -0.28 1.19
CA GLY A 5 25.37 -0.59 1.38
C GLY A 5 24.80 -1.59 0.37
N ALA A 6 24.35 -2.73 0.90
CA ALA A 6 23.49 -3.63 0.16
C ALA A 6 22.24 -2.84 -0.25
N THR A 7 22.10 -2.53 -1.53
CA THR A 7 20.86 -2.00 -2.09
C THR A 7 19.85 -3.14 -2.00
N VAL A 8 19.10 -3.23 -0.90
CA VAL A 8 18.07 -4.26 -0.74
C VAL A 8 17.03 -4.01 -1.82
N ALA A 9 16.98 -4.88 -2.82
CA ALA A 9 16.00 -4.79 -3.89
C ALA A 9 14.60 -4.85 -3.27
N ARG A 10 13.75 -3.88 -3.60
CA ARG A 10 12.35 -3.90 -3.15
C ARG A 10 11.66 -5.12 -3.76
N PRO A 11 10.89 -5.90 -2.99
CA PRO A 11 10.14 -7.03 -3.52
C PRO A 11 9.16 -6.54 -4.60
N LYS A 12 9.10 -7.26 -5.72
CA LYS A 12 8.08 -7.02 -6.74
C LYS A 12 6.87 -7.87 -6.40
N VAL A 13 5.70 -7.25 -6.41
CA VAL A 13 4.42 -7.92 -6.11
C VAL A 13 3.50 -7.74 -7.31
N THR A 14 2.89 -8.83 -7.77
CA THR A 14 1.83 -8.79 -8.77
C THR A 14 0.49 -8.87 -8.06
N VAL A 15 -0.39 -7.90 -8.32
CA VAL A 15 -1.73 -7.85 -7.74
C VAL A 15 -2.75 -7.99 -8.87
N TYR A 16 -3.72 -8.86 -8.68
CA TYR A 16 -4.82 -9.08 -9.61
C TYR A 16 -6.07 -8.36 -9.08
N PHE A 17 -6.75 -7.64 -9.96
CA PHE A 17 -7.96 -6.91 -9.64
C PHE A 17 -9.10 -7.36 -10.53
N ASN A 18 -10.32 -7.28 -10.02
CA ASN A 18 -11.51 -7.32 -10.87
C ASN A 18 -11.52 -6.09 -11.80
N PRO A 19 -12.09 -6.19 -13.01
CA PRO A 19 -12.12 -5.09 -13.98
C PRO A 19 -12.64 -3.77 -13.39
N ASP A 20 -13.76 -3.80 -12.68
CA ASP A 20 -14.38 -2.60 -12.07
C ASP A 20 -13.45 -1.91 -11.06
N VAL A 21 -12.70 -2.69 -10.29
CA VAL A 21 -11.74 -2.17 -9.31
C VAL A 21 -10.55 -1.54 -10.02
N TYR A 22 -10.09 -2.17 -11.10
CA TYR A 22 -9.00 -1.63 -11.90
C TYR A 22 -9.39 -0.30 -12.58
N GLU A 23 -10.59 -0.22 -13.16
CA GLU A 23 -11.08 1.02 -13.77
C GLU A 23 -11.19 2.16 -12.75
N TRP A 24 -11.74 1.87 -11.56
CA TRP A 24 -11.80 2.84 -10.48
C TRP A 24 -10.40 3.30 -10.03
N LEU A 25 -9.45 2.37 -9.89
CA LEU A 25 -8.06 2.68 -9.55
C LEU A 25 -7.39 3.53 -10.63
N ASN A 26 -7.65 3.25 -11.92
CA ASN A 26 -7.11 4.01 -13.03
C ASN A 26 -7.62 5.46 -13.01
N ALA A 27 -8.93 5.65 -12.87
CA ALA A 27 -9.53 6.99 -12.78
C ALA A 27 -8.96 7.79 -11.57
N LYS A 28 -8.75 7.12 -10.44
CA LYS A 28 -8.13 7.73 -9.26
C LYS A 28 -6.67 8.13 -9.51
N ALA A 29 -5.90 7.26 -10.15
CA ALA A 29 -4.49 7.50 -10.48
C ALA A 29 -4.34 8.70 -11.43
N GLU A 30 -5.20 8.80 -12.44
CA GLU A 30 -5.25 9.95 -13.36
C GLU A 30 -5.58 11.25 -12.62
N ARG A 31 -6.63 11.25 -11.78
CA ARG A 31 -7.06 12.43 -11.02
C ARG A 31 -5.96 12.96 -10.09
N GLU A 32 -5.18 12.07 -9.50
CA GLU A 32 -4.18 12.41 -8.50
C GLU A 32 -2.77 12.55 -9.10
N ILE A 33 -2.62 12.38 -10.42
CA ILE A 33 -1.35 12.46 -11.16
C ILE A 33 -0.30 11.52 -10.54
N ARG A 34 -0.69 10.26 -10.30
CA ARG A 34 0.18 9.22 -9.74
C ARG A 34 0.10 7.93 -10.56
N SER A 35 1.07 7.03 -10.37
CA SER A 35 0.96 5.68 -10.93
C SER A 35 -0.08 4.85 -10.15
N ILE A 36 -0.70 3.88 -10.84
CA ILE A 36 -1.60 2.91 -10.20
C ILE A 36 -0.89 2.18 -9.05
N ALA A 37 0.38 1.81 -9.24
CA ALA A 37 1.19 1.16 -8.21
C ALA A 37 1.28 2.00 -6.92
N ASN A 38 1.54 3.31 -7.05
CA ASN A 38 1.63 4.20 -5.89
C ASN A 38 0.25 4.40 -5.23
N CYS A 39 -0.83 4.44 -6.01
CA CYS A 39 -2.19 4.49 -5.45
C CYS A 39 -2.52 3.22 -4.65
N VAL A 40 -2.14 2.05 -5.15
CA VAL A 40 -2.32 0.77 -4.45
C VAL A 40 -1.50 0.74 -3.17
N GLU A 41 -0.22 1.11 -3.23
CA GLU A 41 0.66 1.18 -2.05
C GLU A 41 0.08 2.10 -0.97
N TYR A 42 -0.40 3.28 -1.36
CA TYR A 42 -1.05 4.22 -0.44
C TYR A 42 -2.29 3.63 0.23
N LEU A 43 -3.18 3.02 -0.56
CA LEU A 43 -4.43 2.44 -0.05
C LEU A 43 -4.16 1.28 0.91
N VAL A 44 -3.24 0.38 0.57
CA VAL A 44 -2.86 -0.75 1.43
C VAL A 44 -2.22 -0.26 2.73
N THR A 45 -1.35 0.76 2.64
CA THR A 45 -0.73 1.36 3.83
C THR A 45 -1.78 1.97 4.75
N LYS A 46 -2.74 2.72 4.19
CA LYS A 46 -3.83 3.32 4.96
C LYS A 46 -4.74 2.28 5.62
N ALA A 47 -5.05 1.20 4.91
CA ALA A 47 -5.84 0.10 5.46
C ALA A 47 -5.12 -0.56 6.66
N LYS A 48 -3.80 -0.78 6.53
CA LYS A 48 -2.98 -1.35 7.61
C LYS A 48 -2.89 -0.43 8.83
N GLU A 49 -2.68 0.87 8.63
CA GLU A 49 -2.68 1.86 9.72
C GLU A 49 -4.03 1.86 10.46
N GLN A 50 -5.15 1.74 9.74
CA GLN A 50 -6.48 1.68 10.34
C GLN A 50 -6.70 0.39 11.13
N GLU A 51 -6.25 -0.76 10.60
CA GLU A 51 -6.33 -2.05 11.28
C GLU A 51 -5.52 -2.04 12.59
N GLU A 52 -4.28 -1.54 12.55
CA GLU A 52 -3.41 -1.42 13.73
C GLU A 52 -4.01 -0.48 14.79
N ALA A 53 -4.63 0.62 14.36
CA ALA A 53 -5.33 1.53 15.28
C ALA A 53 -6.54 0.87 15.93
N SER A 54 -7.34 0.11 15.17
CA SER A 54 -8.50 -0.61 15.71
C SER A 54 -8.12 -1.74 16.67
N GLN A 55 -7.01 -2.44 16.43
CA GLN A 55 -6.50 -3.47 17.34
C GLN A 55 -6.01 -2.86 18.66
N LYS A 56 -5.29 -1.74 18.62
CA LYS A 56 -4.84 -1.04 19.84
C LYS A 56 -6.00 -0.54 20.71
N SER A 57 -7.04 0.02 20.10
CA SER A 57 -8.22 0.46 20.85
C SER A 57 -8.96 -0.72 21.52
N SER A 58 -8.89 -1.92 20.94
CA SER A 58 -9.53 -3.11 21.51
C SER A 58 -8.73 -3.74 22.65
N GLU A 59 -7.41 -3.53 22.70
CA GLU A 59 -6.54 -4.03 23.77
C GLU A 59 -6.53 -3.10 24.99
N GLU A 60 -6.78 -1.79 24.83
CA GLU A 60 -6.84 -0.83 25.95
C GLU A 60 -8.17 -0.85 26.74
N GLU A 61 -9.20 -1.55 26.23
CA GLU A 61 -10.51 -1.71 26.90
C GLU A 61 -10.65 -3.01 27.73
N THR A 62 -9.56 -3.78 27.92
CA THR A 62 -9.52 -4.97 28.79
C THR A 62 -8.56 -4.79 29.95
#